data_AF-W7UEB6-F1
#
_entry.id   AF-W7UEB6-F1
#
_cell.length_a   1.000
_cell.length_b   1.000
_cell.length_c   1.000
_cell.angle_alpha   90.00
_cell.angle_beta   90.00
_cell.angle_gamma   90.00
#
_symmetry.space_group_name_H-M   'P 1'
#
loop_
_entity.id
_entity.type
_entity.pdbx_description
1 polymer ?
#
loop_
_entity_poly.entity_id
_entity_poly.type
_entity_poly.pdbx_seq_one_letter_code
_entity_poly.pdbx_strand_id
1 'polypeptide(L)'
;MFNTNVISQVLPAELIRMNENSEIKTFLSQLRKFLPERVIYEAFSALPEDIFDVEDYISVPYLKSDEEIQEFISENGFEDPQNIISFFMEQYMNNLFDIISDVFDDMEERDESGSFMM
;
A
#
# COMPACT_ATOMS: atom_id res chain seq x y z
N MET A 1 -18.58 38.86 30.59
CA MET A 1 -17.15 38.74 30.24
C MET A 1 -16.74 37.29 30.38
N PHE A 2 -16.62 36.57 29.27
CA PHE A 2 -15.63 35.52 29.06
C PHE A 2 -15.36 35.49 27.57
N ASN A 3 -14.11 35.79 27.24
CA ASN A 3 -13.59 35.89 25.90
C ASN A 3 -12.89 34.55 25.64
N THR A 4 -13.44 33.73 24.77
CA THR A 4 -12.75 32.56 24.23
C THR A 4 -12.99 32.55 22.74
N ASN A 5 -12.07 33.24 22.05
CA ASN A 5 -11.73 32.95 20.67
C ASN A 5 -11.41 31.46 20.59
N VAL A 6 -12.37 30.64 20.16
CA VAL A 6 -12.07 29.31 19.64
C VAL A 6 -11.73 29.51 18.18
N ILE A 7 -10.43 29.47 17.97
CA ILE A 7 -9.71 29.33 16.71
C ILE A 7 -10.53 28.50 15.71
N SER A 8 -10.86 29.14 14.58
CA SER A 8 -10.73 28.63 13.21
C SER A 8 -10.34 27.15 13.16
N GLN A 9 -11.06 26.26 12.49
CA GLN A 9 -10.89 26.13 11.06
C GLN A 9 -12.01 25.24 10.52
N VAL A 10 -12.55 25.70 9.39
CA VAL A 10 -13.24 24.90 8.39
C VAL A 10 -12.49 23.57 8.26
N LEU A 11 -13.11 22.44 8.63
CA LEU A 11 -12.61 21.13 8.21
C LEU A 11 -12.54 21.18 6.69
N PRO A 12 -11.34 21.15 6.08
CA PRO A 12 -11.25 21.23 4.64
C PRO A 12 -11.94 19.99 4.08
N ALA A 13 -12.71 20.19 3.02
CA ALA A 13 -13.28 19.11 2.21
C ALA A 13 -12.22 18.11 1.67
N GLU A 14 -10.94 18.32 1.97
CA GLU A 14 -9.82 17.42 1.75
C GLU A 14 -9.78 16.23 2.73
N LEU A 15 -10.45 16.31 3.89
CA LEU A 15 -10.64 15.16 4.79
C LEU A 15 -11.62 14.11 4.24
N ILE A 16 -12.31 14.42 3.14
CA ILE A 16 -13.23 13.52 2.41
C ILE A 16 -12.65 13.20 1.02
N ARG A 17 -11.32 13.04 0.93
CA ARG A 17 -10.64 12.32 -0.14
C ARG A 17 -9.85 11.10 0.36
N MET A 18 -10.01 10.75 1.63
CA MET A 18 -9.44 9.53 2.21
C MET A 18 -10.40 8.34 2.06
N ASN A 19 -10.41 7.74 0.88
CA ASN A 19 -10.51 6.30 0.71
C ASN A 19 -10.30 6.09 -0.78
N GLU A 20 -9.18 5.48 -1.16
CA GLU A 20 -9.26 4.11 -1.65
C GLU A 20 -7.87 3.45 -1.50
N ASN A 21 -7.52 3.10 -0.25
CA ASN A 21 -6.43 2.19 0.12
C ASN A 21 -6.66 1.65 1.54
N SER A 22 -7.93 1.28 1.79
CA SER A 22 -8.41 0.97 3.13
C SER A 22 -7.77 -0.31 3.69
N GLU A 23 -7.36 -1.22 2.81
CA GLU A 23 -6.83 -2.53 3.17
C GLU A 23 -5.39 -2.45 3.70
N ILE A 24 -4.48 -1.74 3.01
CA ILE A 24 -3.12 -1.54 3.52
C ILE A 24 -3.14 -0.77 4.84
N LYS A 25 -3.95 0.29 4.93
CA LYS A 25 -4.11 1.06 6.18
C LYS A 25 -4.67 0.20 7.31
N THR A 26 -5.62 -0.67 7.01
CA THR A 26 -6.18 -1.63 7.98
C THR A 26 -5.14 -2.66 8.41
N PHE A 27 -4.39 -3.23 7.45
CA PHE A 27 -3.33 -4.18 7.71
C PHE A 27 -2.24 -3.57 8.60
N LEU A 28 -1.76 -2.38 8.28
CA LEU A 28 -0.79 -1.64 9.10
C LEU A 28 -1.35 -1.32 10.49
N SER A 29 -2.63 -0.97 10.59
CA SER A 29 -3.31 -0.75 11.87
C SER A 29 -3.38 -2.02 12.72
N GLN A 30 -3.57 -3.19 12.09
CA GLN A 30 -3.49 -4.49 12.76
C GLN A 30 -2.07 -4.78 13.25
N LEU A 31 -1.04 -4.51 12.44
CA LEU A 31 0.35 -4.68 12.85
C LEU A 31 0.74 -3.81 14.06
N ARG A 32 0.22 -2.57 14.15
CA ARG A 32 0.45 -1.67 15.31
C ARG A 32 0.00 -2.24 16.65
N LYS A 33 -0.89 -3.24 16.67
CA LYS A 33 -1.29 -3.92 17.90
C LYS A 33 -0.17 -4.76 18.51
N PHE A 34 0.80 -5.15 17.69
CA PHE A 34 1.79 -6.18 18.01
C PHE A 34 3.23 -5.72 17.86
N LEU A 35 3.50 -4.78 16.94
CA LEU A 35 4.83 -4.25 16.69
C LEU A 35 5.06 -2.92 17.43
N PRO A 36 6.30 -2.61 17.85
CA PRO A 36 6.63 -1.33 18.43
C PRO A 36 6.28 -0.17 17.49
N GLU A 37 5.74 0.92 18.01
CA GLU A 37 5.35 2.10 17.22
C GLU A 37 6.50 2.65 16.36
N ARG A 38 7.73 2.60 16.89
CA ARG A 38 8.95 2.98 16.18
C ARG A 38 9.17 2.15 14.91
N VAL A 39 8.93 0.84 14.97
CA VAL A 39 9.12 -0.08 13.84
C VAL A 39 8.16 0.27 12.71
N ILE A 40 6.88 0.49 13.06
CA ILE A 40 5.85 0.88 12.10
C ILE A 40 6.17 2.25 11.47
N TYR A 41 6.63 3.21 12.27
CA TYR A 41 6.98 4.54 11.78
C TYR A 41 8.19 4.52 10.83
N GLU A 42 9.27 3.83 11.21
CA GLU A 42 10.47 3.70 10.38
C GLU A 42 10.15 3.02 9.05
N ALA A 43 9.36 1.94 9.07
CA ALA A 43 8.90 1.26 7.86
C ALA A 43 8.08 2.21 6.96
N PHE A 44 7.11 2.94 7.53
CA PHE A 44 6.25 3.84 6.75
C PHE A 44 7.03 5.00 6.13
N SER A 45 7.99 5.56 6.86
CA SER A 45 8.81 6.69 6.37
C SER A 45 9.72 6.34 5.20
N ALA A 46 9.99 5.06 4.98
CA ALA A 46 10.86 4.56 3.93
C ALA A 46 10.09 4.09 2.68
N LEU A 47 8.77 3.95 2.76
CA LEU A 47 7.95 3.56 1.62
C LEU A 47 7.73 4.74 0.65
N PRO A 48 7.75 4.50 -0.67
CA PRO A 48 7.38 5.50 -1.66
C PRO A 48 5.95 6.03 -1.45
N GLU A 49 5.70 7.32 -1.71
CA GLU A 49 4.37 7.93 -1.54
C GLU A 49 3.35 7.34 -2.54
N ASP A 50 3.79 7.04 -3.76
CA ASP A 50 2.98 6.47 -4.85
C ASP A 50 2.49 5.05 -4.55
N ILE A 51 3.11 4.36 -3.60
CA ILE A 51 2.70 3.02 -3.17
C ILE A 51 1.30 3.02 -2.53
N PHE A 52 0.86 4.17 -2.01
CA PHE A 52 -0.46 4.32 -1.37
C PHE A 52 -1.51 4.91 -2.32
N ASP A 53 -1.11 5.38 -3.49
CA ASP A 53 -1.96 6.13 -4.41
C ASP A 53 -2.66 5.26 -5.45
N VAL A 54 -2.34 3.96 -5.52
CA VAL A 54 -2.91 3.02 -6.49
C VAL A 54 -3.43 1.77 -5.80
N GLU A 55 -4.71 1.46 -6.03
CA GLU A 55 -5.42 0.35 -5.38
C GLU A 55 -4.92 -1.04 -5.78
N ASP A 56 -4.36 -1.19 -6.98
CA ASP A 56 -4.11 -2.50 -7.57
C ASP A 56 -2.66 -3.00 -7.43
N TYR A 57 -1.75 -2.23 -6.83
CA TYR A 57 -0.32 -2.59 -6.80
C TYR A 57 0.12 -3.41 -5.60
N ILE A 58 -0.68 -3.50 -4.54
CA ILE A 58 -0.30 -4.24 -3.34
C ILE A 58 -1.46 -5.10 -2.89
N SER A 59 -1.26 -6.41 -2.97
CA SER A 59 -2.12 -7.38 -2.29
C SER A 59 -1.63 -7.57 -0.86
N VAL A 60 -2.51 -7.34 0.12
CA VAL A 60 -2.24 -7.64 1.53
C VAL A 60 -3.00 -8.91 1.95
N PRO A 61 -2.43 -9.73 2.84
CA PRO A 61 -3.10 -10.92 3.31
C PRO A 61 -4.33 -10.56 4.15
N TYR A 62 -5.41 -11.32 3.95
CA TYR A 62 -6.60 -11.21 4.79
C TYR A 62 -6.45 -12.07 6.05
N LEU A 63 -6.06 -11.44 7.16
CA LEU A 63 -5.84 -12.08 8.46
C LEU A 63 -7.06 -11.90 9.38
N LYS A 64 -7.60 -13.00 9.89
CA LYS A 64 -8.89 -13.06 10.60
C LYS A 64 -8.75 -13.12 12.11
N SER A 65 -7.62 -13.61 12.63
CA SER A 65 -7.37 -13.71 14.07
C SER A 65 -6.04 -13.07 14.49
N ASP A 66 -5.95 -12.73 15.77
CA ASP A 66 -4.70 -12.21 16.37
C ASP A 66 -3.57 -13.26 16.30
N GLU A 67 -3.90 -14.56 16.33
CA GLU A 67 -2.94 -15.66 16.17
C GLU A 67 -2.37 -15.70 14.74
N GLU A 68 -3.21 -15.58 13.71
CA GLU A 68 -2.77 -15.52 12.32
C GLU A 68 -1.86 -14.30 12.08
N ILE A 69 -2.14 -13.17 12.74
CA ILE A 69 -1.30 -11.97 12.64
C ILE A 69 0.07 -12.19 13.30
N GLN A 70 0.11 -12.82 14.47
CA GLN A 70 1.37 -13.14 15.16
C GLN A 70 2.22 -14.14 14.38
N GLU A 71 1.59 -15.18 13.83
CA GLU A 71 2.26 -16.15 12.95
C GLU A 71 2.82 -15.45 11.71
N PHE A 72 2.02 -14.63 11.04
CA PHE A 72 2.45 -13.87 9.87
C PHE A 72 3.63 -12.93 10.18
N ILE A 73 3.58 -12.22 11.31
CA ILE A 73 4.68 -11.35 11.77
C ILE A 73 5.96 -12.18 11.94
N SER A 74 5.87 -13.31 12.64
CA SER A 74 7.04 -14.15 12.95
C SER A 74 7.63 -14.83 11.72
N GLU A 75 6.79 -15.30 10.79
CA GLU A 75 7.25 -15.99 9.57
C GLU A 75 7.98 -15.04 8.62
N ASN A 76 7.53 -13.78 8.57
CA ASN A 76 8.09 -12.76 7.68
C ASN A 76 9.14 -11.86 8.39
N GLY A 77 9.38 -12.08 9.69
CA GLY A 77 10.38 -11.32 10.46
C GLY A 77 10.07 -9.82 10.57
N PHE A 78 8.79 -9.46 10.73
CA PHE A 78 8.34 -8.06 10.73
C PHE A 78 8.74 -7.26 11.97
N GLU A 79 9.45 -7.87 12.92
CA GLU A 79 10.13 -7.15 14.00
C GLU A 79 11.23 -6.23 13.47
N ASP A 80 11.78 -6.53 12.29
CA ASP A 80 12.69 -5.65 11.55
C ASP A 80 11.89 -4.77 10.56
N PRO A 81 11.94 -3.42 10.68
CA PRO A 81 11.31 -2.51 9.73
C PRO A 81 11.68 -2.78 8.26
N GLN A 82 12.90 -3.26 7.99
CA GLN A 82 13.36 -3.55 6.62
C GLN A 82 12.57 -4.68 5.97
N ASN A 83 12.10 -5.66 6.74
CA ASN A 83 11.32 -6.77 6.21
C ASN A 83 9.91 -6.34 5.86
N ILE A 84 9.32 -5.40 6.62
CA ILE A 84 8.03 -4.78 6.29
C ILE A 84 8.15 -4.00 4.98
N ILE A 85 9.21 -3.21 4.83
CA ILE A 85 9.47 -2.46 3.59
C ILE A 85 9.61 -3.43 2.41
N SER A 86 10.42 -4.48 2.58
CA SER A 86 10.68 -5.49 1.55
C SER A 86 9.39 -6.17 1.10
N PHE A 87 8.51 -6.54 2.04
CA PHE A 87 7.19 -7.12 1.72
C PHE A 87 6.40 -6.22 0.76
N PHE A 88 6.23 -4.94 1.08
CA PHE A 88 5.47 -4.02 0.22
C PHE A 88 6.16 -3.75 -1.13
N MET A 89 7.48 -3.60 -1.12
CA MET A 89 8.26 -3.35 -2.34
C MET A 89 8.25 -4.55 -3.29
N GLU A 90 8.32 -5.78 -2.78
CA GLU A 90 8.23 -6.99 -3.60
C GLU A 90 6.87 -7.09 -4.28
N GLN A 91 5.77 -6.84 -3.56
CA GLN A 91 4.42 -6.85 -4.14
C GLN A 91 4.27 -5.77 -5.22
N TYR A 92 4.75 -4.56 -4.94
CA TYR A 92 4.74 -3.45 -5.91
C TYR A 92 5.53 -3.77 -7.18
N MET A 93 6.75 -4.30 -7.03
CA MET A 93 7.59 -4.65 -8.17
C MET A 93 7.01 -5.80 -9.00
N ASN A 94 6.44 -6.82 -8.35
CA ASN A 94 5.79 -7.92 -9.07
C ASN A 94 4.62 -7.42 -9.94
N ASN A 95 3.75 -6.57 -9.37
CA ASN A 95 2.64 -5.99 -10.14
C ASN A 95 3.12 -5.04 -11.25
N LEU A 96 4.19 -4.28 -11.03
CA LEU A 96 4.80 -3.46 -12.09
C LEU A 96 5.33 -4.31 -13.24
N PHE A 97 5.94 -5.47 -12.95
CA PHE A 97 6.41 -6.38 -14.00
C PHE A 97 5.26 -6.91 -14.85
N ASP A 98 4.15 -7.29 -14.22
CA ASP A 98 2.97 -7.78 -14.93
C ASP A 98 2.39 -6.69 -15.84
N ILE A 99 2.25 -5.46 -15.34
CA ILE A 99 1.76 -4.33 -16.14
C ILE A 99 2.69 -3.99 -17.31
N ILE A 100 4.00 -4.04 -17.08
CA ILE A 100 4.97 -3.80 -18.15
C ILE A 100 4.89 -4.92 -19.19
N SER A 101 4.73 -6.18 -18.76
CA SER A 101 4.58 -7.32 -19.67
C SER A 101 3.33 -7.17 -20.53
N ASP A 102 2.18 -6.84 -19.93
CA ASP A 102 0.93 -6.61 -20.65
C ASP A 102 1.08 -5.51 -21.72
N VAL A 103 1.78 -4.42 -21.40
CA VAL A 103 2.05 -3.33 -22.36
C VAL A 103 2.94 -3.80 -23.52
N PHE A 104 3.93 -4.65 -23.25
CA PHE A 104 4.78 -5.21 -24.31
C PHE A 104 4.02 -6.21 -25.19
N ASP A 105 3.18 -7.06 -24.60
CA ASP A 105 2.34 -8.02 -25.33
C ASP A 105 1.32 -7.28 -26.23
N ASP A 106 0.69 -6.22 -25.72
CA ASP A 106 -0.19 -5.32 -26.47
C ASP A 106 0.51 -4.61 -27.64
N MET A 107 1.82 -4.35 -27.51
CA MET A 107 2.62 -3.76 -28.58
C MET A 107 2.99 -4.79 -29.66
N GLU A 108 3.30 -6.03 -29.29
CA GLU A 108 3.57 -7.11 -30.25
C GLU A 108 2.33 -7.50 -31.06
N GLU A 109 1.15 -7.59 -30.44
CA GLU A 109 -0.10 -7.94 -31.15
C GLU A 109 -0.50 -6.90 -32.22
N ARG A 110 -0.12 -5.62 -32.04
CA ARG A 110 -0.44 -4.56 -33.01
C ARG A 110 0.39 -4.65 -34.28
N ASP A 111 1.63 -5.15 -34.21
CA ASP A 111 2.48 -5.31 -35.38
C ASP A 111 2.06 -6.52 -36.25
N GLU A 112 1.47 -7.56 -35.67
CA GLU A 112 0.94 -8.71 -36.43
C GLU A 112 -0.38 -8.38 -37.17
N SER A 113 -1.23 -7.52 -36.60
CA SER A 113 -2.49 -7.10 -37.22
C SER A 113 -2.32 -6.20 -38.47
N GLY A 114 -1.11 -5.67 -38.70
CA GLY A 114 -0.75 -4.92 -39.91
C GLY A 114 -0.29 -5.78 -41.10
N SER A 115 -0.14 -7.10 -40.94
CA SER A 115 0.43 -8.01 -41.95
C SER A 115 -0.62 -8.87 -42.69
N PHE A 116 -1.88 -8.45 -42.72
CA PHE A 116 -2.93 -9.02 -43.57
C PHE A 116 -3.46 -7.99 -44.58
N MET A 117 -2.55 -7.42 -45.38
CA MET A 117 -2.86 -6.86 -46.69
C MET A 117 -1.76 -7.25 -47.69
N MET A 118 -1.72 -8.53 -48.06
CA MET A 118 -1.23 -8.98 -49.37
C MET A 118 -2.10 -10.11 -49.90
#